data_AF-A0AAW6VDM5-F1
#
_entry.id   AF-A0AAW6VDM5-F1
#
_cell.length_a   1.000
_cell.length_b   1.000
_cell.length_c   1.000
_cell.angle_alpha   90.00
_cell.angle_beta   90.00
_cell.angle_gamma   90.00
#
_symmetry.space_group_name_H-M   'P 1'
#
loop_
_entity.id
_entity.type
_entity.pdbx_description
1 polymer ?
#
loop_
_entity_poly.entity_id
_entity_poly.type
_entity_poly.pdbx_seq_one_letter_code
_entity_poly.pdbx_strand_id
1 'polypeptide(L)'
;MKIFFSFVAMLLFSGILYAHGISEADKQAMLDGGNLRYIWLGATHMLTGYDHLLFLFGVIFFLNNAKDVIKFVTIFTIGHSITLIIATFLGIKANYYLIDAVIAISVIYKGFDNIKGFENYVGIKAPNLMLMVLVFGLIHGFGLSTRLQQLPLGNGDLDMLLRIISFNIGVELGQILALIAMLIVLNILRKLDAYERLSKVANHALMLLGFMLLLMQLHGYIHVKNQEEFGFNADEHSHIHMKMEEEKQNKYKHDSLLN
;
A
#
# COMPACT_ATOMS: atom_id res chain seq x y z
N MET A 1 -10.81 -15.78 -23.65
CA MET A 1 -9.36 -16.02 -23.83
C MET A 1 -8.62 -14.88 -24.56
N LYS A 2 -9.19 -14.26 -25.59
CA LYS A 2 -8.53 -13.15 -26.33
C LYS A 2 -8.39 -11.83 -25.57
N ILE A 3 -9.30 -11.53 -24.63
CA ILE A 3 -9.26 -10.29 -23.82
C ILE A 3 -8.16 -10.35 -22.75
N PHE A 4 -7.87 -11.54 -22.21
CA PHE A 4 -6.83 -11.75 -21.20
C PHE A 4 -5.41 -11.55 -21.77
N PHE A 5 -5.17 -12.00 -23.00
CA PHE A 5 -3.89 -11.81 -23.67
C PHE A 5 -3.64 -10.36 -24.10
N SER A 6 -4.71 -9.62 -24.42
CA SER A 6 -4.60 -8.18 -24.75
C SER A 6 -4.23 -7.33 -23.53
N PHE A 7 -4.62 -7.75 -22.33
CA PHE A 7 -4.30 -7.05 -21.08
C PHE A 7 -2.85 -7.31 -20.63
N VAL A 8 -2.36 -8.54 -20.82
CA VAL A 8 -0.96 -8.92 -20.52
C VAL A 8 0.01 -8.30 -21.53
N ALA A 9 -0.39 -8.13 -22.80
CA ALA A 9 0.43 -7.47 -23.81
C ALA A 9 0.56 -5.95 -23.62
N MET A 10 -0.43 -5.28 -22.97
CA MET A 10 -0.34 -3.85 -22.63
C MET A 10 0.54 -3.57 -21.39
N LEU A 11 0.88 -4.59 -20.60
CA LEU A 11 1.75 -4.46 -19.42
C LEU A 11 3.25 -4.51 -19.76
N LEU A 12 3.63 -4.80 -21.00
CA LEU A 12 5.03 -5.01 -21.42
C LEU A 12 5.67 -3.81 -22.14
N PHE A 13 5.03 -2.63 -22.13
CA PHE A 13 5.56 -1.44 -22.76
C PHE A 13 5.56 -0.25 -21.79
N SER A 14 6.49 -0.25 -20.83
CA SER A 14 6.89 0.98 -20.13
C SER A 14 8.33 1.30 -20.48
N GLY A 15 8.47 2.33 -21.32
CA GLY A 15 9.75 2.86 -21.75
C GLY A 15 10.52 3.49 -20.59
N ILE A 16 11.84 3.43 -20.75
CA ILE A 16 12.86 4.16 -20.01
C ILE A 16 12.47 5.63 -19.94
N LEU A 17 12.34 6.24 -18.75
CA LEU A 17 12.80 7.62 -18.49
C LEU A 17 12.59 8.09 -17.03
N TYR A 18 13.72 8.38 -16.39
CA TYR A 18 14.10 9.37 -15.37
C TYR A 18 13.11 9.94 -14.33
N ALA A 19 13.63 9.92 -13.09
CA ALA A 19 13.06 10.29 -11.81
C ALA A 19 12.92 11.81 -11.54
N HIS A 20 11.95 12.18 -10.69
CA HIS A 20 12.02 13.42 -9.89
C HIS A 20 11.29 13.30 -8.54
N GLY A 21 11.88 13.89 -7.49
CA GLY A 21 11.38 13.90 -6.11
C GLY A 21 10.35 15.00 -5.81
N ILE A 22 9.81 14.99 -4.58
CA ILE A 22 8.77 15.92 -4.09
C ILE A 22 9.20 17.37 -4.27
N SER A 23 8.42 18.17 -5.03
CA SER A 23 8.74 19.57 -5.28
C SER A 23 8.57 20.42 -4.01
N GLU A 24 9.33 21.52 -3.91
CA GLU A 24 9.17 22.47 -2.80
C GLU A 24 7.76 23.08 -2.75
N ALA A 25 7.08 23.19 -3.89
CA ALA A 25 5.69 23.64 -3.95
C ALA A 25 4.73 22.64 -3.31
N ASP A 26 4.97 21.33 -3.46
CA ASP A 26 4.18 20.29 -2.82
C ASP A 26 4.41 20.25 -1.31
N LYS A 27 5.65 20.46 -0.85
CA LYS A 27 5.95 20.60 0.58
C LYS A 27 5.23 21.80 1.19
N GLN A 28 5.22 22.94 0.50
CA GLN A 28 4.50 24.14 0.94
C GLN A 28 2.99 23.88 1.01
N ALA A 29 2.41 23.24 0.00
CA ALA A 29 0.99 22.89 -0.02
C ALA A 29 0.60 21.88 1.07
N MET A 30 1.53 21.02 1.51
CA MET A 30 1.33 20.13 2.66
C MET A 30 1.36 20.87 4.00
N LEU A 31 2.19 21.91 4.13
CA LEU A 31 2.19 22.80 5.29
C LEU A 31 0.89 23.61 5.35
N ASP A 32 0.45 24.15 4.22
CA ASP A 32 -0.75 25.01 4.13
C ASP A 32 -2.06 24.22 4.27
N GLY A 33 -2.11 22.98 3.76
CA GLY A 33 -3.28 22.09 3.84
C GLY A 33 -3.52 21.47 5.23
N GLY A 34 -2.57 21.63 6.16
CA GLY A 34 -2.67 21.15 7.54
C GLY A 34 -3.02 19.66 7.67
N ASN A 35 -3.69 19.30 8.75
CA ASN A 35 -4.04 17.92 9.09
C ASN A 35 -4.93 17.22 8.05
N LEU A 36 -5.81 17.95 7.36
CA LEU A 36 -6.68 17.38 6.32
C LEU A 36 -5.88 16.83 5.14
N ARG A 37 -4.77 17.49 4.78
CA ARG A 37 -3.89 16.99 3.72
C ARG A 37 -3.22 15.68 4.13
N TYR A 38 -2.87 15.51 5.40
CA TYR A 38 -2.31 14.26 5.91
C TYR A 38 -3.35 13.12 5.94
N ILE A 39 -4.61 13.41 6.28
CA ILE A 39 -5.71 12.44 6.14
C ILE A 39 -5.85 11.99 4.69
N TRP A 40 -5.89 12.94 3.75
CA TRP A 40 -5.98 12.62 2.32
C TRP A 40 -4.79 11.81 1.83
N LEU A 41 -3.58 12.16 2.27
CA LEU A 41 -2.36 11.45 1.93
C LEU A 41 -2.39 10.02 2.45
N GLY A 42 -2.79 9.81 3.70
CA GLY A 42 -2.93 8.47 4.28
C GLY A 42 -3.99 7.62 3.56
N ALA A 43 -5.14 8.21 3.23
CA ALA A 43 -6.19 7.51 2.49
C ALA A 43 -5.73 7.12 1.07
N THR A 44 -5.06 8.05 0.37
CA THR A 44 -4.53 7.79 -0.97
C THR A 44 -3.47 6.71 -0.92
N HIS A 45 -2.46 6.84 -0.06
CA HIS A 45 -1.40 5.85 0.14
C HIS A 45 -1.97 4.44 0.33
N MET A 46 -2.97 4.31 1.19
CA MET A 46 -3.64 3.04 1.44
C MET A 46 -4.38 2.48 0.20
N LEU A 47 -5.06 3.34 -0.56
CA LEU A 47 -5.84 2.92 -1.73
C LEU A 47 -4.99 2.62 -2.97
N THR A 48 -3.75 3.08 -2.99
CA THR A 48 -2.88 2.99 -4.17
C THR A 48 -1.65 2.11 -3.93
N GLY A 49 -1.33 1.75 -2.68
CA GLY A 49 -0.34 0.72 -2.34
C GLY A 49 -0.83 -0.69 -2.69
N TYR A 50 -0.20 -1.32 -3.68
CA TYR A 50 -0.62 -2.64 -4.17
C TYR A 50 -0.39 -3.75 -3.14
N ASP A 51 0.67 -3.61 -2.35
CA ASP A 51 1.02 -4.49 -1.24
C ASP A 51 -0.11 -4.54 -0.18
N HIS A 52 -0.64 -3.38 0.20
CA HIS A 52 -1.72 -3.24 1.17
C HIS A 52 -3.02 -3.83 0.60
N LEU A 53 -3.35 -3.54 -0.66
CA LEU A 53 -4.55 -4.10 -1.29
C LEU A 53 -4.47 -5.62 -1.45
N LEU A 54 -3.30 -6.17 -1.78
CA LEU A 54 -3.09 -7.62 -1.85
C LEU A 54 -3.22 -8.27 -0.47
N PHE A 55 -2.66 -7.65 0.58
CA PHE A 55 -2.84 -8.12 1.94
C PHE A 55 -4.31 -8.12 2.36
N LEU A 56 -5.03 -7.00 2.14
CA LEU A 56 -6.46 -6.90 2.42
C LEU A 56 -7.29 -7.94 1.65
N PHE A 57 -6.96 -8.14 0.37
CA PHE A 57 -7.58 -9.17 -0.47
C PHE A 57 -7.35 -10.57 0.09
N GLY A 58 -6.16 -10.87 0.62
CA GLY A 58 -5.90 -12.12 1.33
C GLY A 58 -6.73 -12.26 2.60
N VAL A 59 -6.77 -11.23 3.44
CA VAL A 59 -7.49 -11.28 4.72
C VAL A 59 -8.99 -11.50 4.52
N ILE A 60 -9.59 -10.93 3.47
CA ILE A 60 -11.04 -10.95 3.28
C ILE A 60 -11.65 -12.33 3.04
N PHE A 61 -10.87 -13.30 2.52
CA PHE A 61 -11.34 -14.68 2.37
C PHE A 61 -11.72 -15.33 3.71
N PHE A 62 -11.13 -14.87 4.81
CA PHE A 62 -11.41 -15.35 6.16
C PHE A 62 -12.58 -14.59 6.83
N LEU A 63 -12.99 -13.46 6.27
CA LEU A 63 -13.98 -12.57 6.87
C LEU A 63 -15.36 -12.79 6.25
N ASN A 64 -16.29 -13.24 7.08
CA ASN A 64 -17.67 -13.46 6.66
C ASN A 64 -18.59 -12.30 7.06
N ASN A 65 -18.21 -11.51 8.06
CA ASN A 65 -19.06 -10.49 8.65
C ASN A 65 -18.32 -9.14 8.78
N ALA A 66 -19.03 -8.03 8.60
CA ALA A 66 -18.46 -6.68 8.71
C ALA A 66 -17.86 -6.37 10.10
N LYS A 67 -18.36 -6.99 11.17
CA LYS A 67 -17.80 -6.83 12.53
C LYS A 67 -16.37 -7.39 12.63
N ASP A 68 -16.12 -8.53 11.99
CA ASP A 68 -14.79 -9.13 11.99
C ASP A 68 -13.83 -8.25 11.20
N VAL A 69 -14.27 -7.73 10.04
CA VAL A 69 -13.52 -6.75 9.24
C VAL A 69 -13.06 -5.56 10.07
N ILE A 70 -13.97 -4.90 10.76
CA ILE A 70 -13.65 -3.73 11.60
C ILE A 70 -12.62 -4.12 12.67
N LYS A 71 -12.83 -5.26 13.35
CA LYS A 71 -11.90 -5.73 14.39
C LYS A 71 -10.48 -5.96 13.86
N PHE A 72 -10.34 -6.55 12.67
CA PHE A 72 -9.04 -6.78 12.05
C PHE A 72 -8.37 -5.48 11.61
N VAL A 73 -9.12 -4.58 10.97
CA VAL A 73 -8.60 -3.25 10.58
C VAL A 73 -8.12 -2.51 11.81
N THR A 74 -8.93 -2.41 12.85
CA THR A 74 -8.54 -1.67 14.07
C THR A 74 -7.26 -2.24 14.68
N ILE A 75 -7.11 -3.57 14.76
CA ILE A 75 -5.89 -4.16 15.33
C ILE A 75 -4.67 -3.97 14.43
N PHE A 76 -4.84 -4.04 13.11
CA PHE A 76 -3.78 -3.68 12.17
C PHE A 76 -3.37 -2.21 12.34
N THR A 77 -4.34 -1.29 12.34
CA THR A 77 -4.12 0.15 12.50
C THR A 77 -3.47 0.49 13.83
N ILE A 78 -3.82 -0.21 14.92
CA ILE A 78 -3.15 -0.05 16.22
C ILE A 78 -1.67 -0.43 16.10
N GLY A 79 -1.35 -1.62 15.56
CA GLY A 79 0.05 -2.05 15.37
C GLY A 79 0.82 -1.09 14.46
N HIS A 80 0.20 -0.69 13.36
CA HIS A 80 0.73 0.28 12.41
C HIS A 80 1.04 1.62 13.09
N SER A 81 0.10 2.15 13.85
CA SER A 81 0.25 3.43 14.53
C SER A 81 1.36 3.42 15.57
N ILE A 82 1.48 2.34 16.36
CA ILE A 82 2.49 2.22 17.42
C ILE A 82 3.90 2.37 16.84
N THR A 83 4.23 1.58 15.84
CA THR A 83 5.57 1.60 15.23
C THR A 83 5.80 2.84 14.39
N LEU A 84 4.78 3.34 13.69
CA LEU A 84 4.87 4.58 12.94
C LEU A 84 5.25 5.76 13.84
N ILE A 85 4.55 5.93 14.98
CA ILE A 85 4.82 7.00 15.93
C ILE A 85 6.20 6.81 16.55
N ILE A 86 6.49 5.64 17.13
CA ILE A 86 7.75 5.40 17.85
C ILE A 86 8.96 5.59 16.93
N ALA A 87 8.95 4.99 15.74
CA ALA A 87 10.09 5.09 14.83
C ALA A 87 10.27 6.51 14.29
N THR A 88 9.18 7.24 14.03
CA THR A 88 9.25 8.64 13.60
C THR A 88 9.83 9.54 14.69
N PHE A 89 9.36 9.43 15.94
CA PHE A 89 9.86 10.23 17.06
C PHE A 89 11.30 9.91 17.44
N LEU A 90 11.70 8.64 17.34
CA LEU A 90 13.07 8.21 17.65
C LEU A 90 14.02 8.36 16.45
N GLY A 91 13.54 8.82 15.29
CA GLY A 91 14.34 8.93 14.07
C GLY A 91 14.91 7.59 13.58
N ILE A 92 14.26 6.48 13.94
CA ILE A 92 14.70 5.14 13.53
C ILE A 92 14.34 4.97 12.07
N LYS A 93 15.34 4.61 11.26
CA LYS A 93 15.19 4.34 9.83
C LYS A 93 15.62 2.92 9.55
N ALA A 94 14.99 2.27 8.59
CA ALA A 94 15.53 1.06 8.00
C ALA A 94 15.32 1.04 6.48
N ASN A 95 15.96 0.09 5.82
CA ASN A 95 15.89 -0.03 4.37
C ASN A 95 14.47 -0.44 3.95
N TYR A 96 13.78 0.40 3.18
CA TYR A 96 12.40 0.13 2.77
C TYR A 96 12.28 -1.13 1.90
N TYR A 97 13.28 -1.48 1.09
CA TYR A 97 13.25 -2.74 0.33
C TYR A 97 13.21 -3.95 1.27
N LEU A 98 13.95 -3.91 2.38
CA LEU A 98 13.91 -5.00 3.36
C LEU A 98 12.57 -5.03 4.10
N ILE A 99 11.99 -3.88 4.43
CA ILE A 99 10.68 -3.84 5.09
C ILE A 99 9.59 -4.33 4.13
N ASP A 100 9.57 -3.82 2.90
CA ASP A 100 8.61 -4.20 1.87
C ASP A 100 8.75 -5.68 1.48
N ALA A 101 9.98 -6.24 1.54
CA ALA A 101 10.20 -7.68 1.42
C ALA A 101 9.51 -8.47 2.55
N VAL A 102 9.60 -8.01 3.80
CA VAL A 102 8.89 -8.64 4.93
C VAL A 102 7.37 -8.45 4.80
N ILE A 103 6.90 -7.31 4.28
CA ILE A 103 5.49 -7.10 3.94
C ILE A 103 5.02 -8.11 2.89
N ALA A 104 5.82 -8.34 1.84
CA ALA A 104 5.52 -9.34 0.81
C ALA A 104 5.41 -10.76 1.41
N ILE A 105 6.25 -11.10 2.39
CA ILE A 105 6.14 -12.35 3.15
C ILE A 105 4.81 -12.43 3.89
N SER A 106 4.26 -11.32 4.41
CA SER A 106 2.95 -11.31 5.06
C SER A 106 1.80 -11.67 4.09
N VAL A 107 1.91 -11.25 2.82
CA VAL A 107 0.96 -11.60 1.75
C VAL A 107 1.05 -13.09 1.41
N ILE A 108 2.27 -13.62 1.25
CA ILE A 108 2.51 -15.06 1.02
C ILE A 108 1.96 -15.88 2.17
N TYR A 109 2.28 -15.49 3.41
CA TYR A 109 1.77 -16.11 4.63
C TYR A 109 0.24 -16.18 4.60
N LYS A 110 -0.44 -15.09 4.24
CA LYS A 110 -1.89 -15.06 4.27
C LYS A 110 -2.52 -15.93 3.18
N GLY A 111 -1.96 -15.93 1.97
CA GLY A 111 -2.40 -16.83 0.90
C GLY A 111 -2.21 -18.31 1.28
N PHE A 112 -1.11 -18.64 1.96
CA PHE A 112 -0.81 -19.99 2.44
C PHE A 112 -1.77 -20.43 3.56
N ASP A 113 -2.02 -19.55 4.52
CA ASP A 113 -3.00 -19.75 5.60
C ASP A 113 -4.42 -19.99 5.04
N ASN A 114 -4.83 -19.20 4.04
CA ASN A 114 -6.16 -19.30 3.43
C ASN A 114 -6.44 -20.65 2.75
N ILE A 115 -5.41 -21.35 2.28
CA ILE A 115 -5.54 -22.70 1.69
C ILE A 115 -5.30 -23.83 2.68
N LYS A 116 -5.29 -23.52 3.99
CA LYS A 116 -4.94 -24.45 5.08
C LYS A 116 -3.54 -25.04 4.91
N GLY A 117 -2.60 -24.22 4.43
CA GLY A 117 -1.26 -24.67 4.12
C GLY A 117 -0.50 -25.20 5.33
N PHE A 118 -0.71 -24.58 6.51
CA PHE A 118 -0.12 -25.01 7.77
C PHE A 118 -0.54 -26.43 8.14
N GLU A 119 -1.84 -26.73 8.06
CA GLU A 119 -2.36 -28.04 8.39
C GLU A 119 -2.00 -29.09 7.33
N ASN A 120 -2.13 -28.73 6.04
CA ASN A 120 -2.00 -29.68 4.94
C ASN A 120 -0.55 -30.02 4.57
N TYR A 121 0.39 -29.08 4.71
CA TYR A 121 1.79 -29.27 4.28
C TYR A 121 2.79 -29.28 5.43
N VAL A 122 2.52 -28.55 6.52
CA VAL A 122 3.44 -28.44 7.66
C VAL A 122 3.01 -29.35 8.83
N GLY A 123 1.73 -29.71 8.91
CA GLY A 123 1.18 -30.54 9.99
C GLY A 123 0.99 -29.80 11.31
N ILE A 124 0.99 -28.46 11.29
CA ILE A 124 0.76 -27.61 12.47
C ILE A 124 -0.52 -26.79 12.29
N LYS A 125 -1.12 -26.34 13.39
CA LYS A 125 -2.21 -25.36 13.32
C LYS A 125 -1.66 -24.00 12.92
N ALA A 126 -2.42 -23.28 12.11
CA ALA A 126 -2.10 -21.89 11.79
C ALA A 126 -1.92 -21.03 13.07
N PRO A 127 -0.94 -20.10 13.08
CA PRO A 127 -0.79 -19.11 14.14
C PRO A 127 -2.07 -18.28 14.37
N ASN A 128 -2.19 -17.68 15.56
CA ASN A 128 -3.34 -16.85 15.89
C ASN A 128 -3.46 -15.66 14.93
N LEU A 129 -4.56 -15.60 14.18
CA LEU A 129 -4.77 -14.59 13.14
C LEU A 129 -4.73 -13.14 13.68
N MET A 130 -5.28 -12.87 14.86
CA MET A 130 -5.25 -11.52 15.45
C MET A 130 -3.83 -11.08 15.79
N LEU A 131 -3.03 -11.99 16.35
CA LEU A 131 -1.63 -11.73 16.66
C LEU A 131 -0.82 -11.46 15.39
N MET A 132 -1.04 -12.27 14.35
CA MET A 132 -0.36 -12.07 13.06
C MET A 132 -0.72 -10.74 12.41
N VAL A 133 -2.01 -10.36 12.42
CA VAL A 133 -2.45 -9.06 11.90
C VAL A 133 -1.85 -7.90 12.69
N LEU A 134 -1.71 -8.02 14.01
CA LEU A 134 -0.99 -7.03 14.83
C LEU A 134 0.48 -6.93 14.43
N VAL A 135 1.18 -8.08 14.31
CA VAL A 135 2.59 -8.13 13.91
C VAL A 135 2.81 -7.53 12.52
N PHE A 136 1.94 -7.85 11.56
CA PHE A 136 1.99 -7.25 10.24
C PHE A 136 1.74 -5.75 10.31
N GLY A 137 0.76 -5.29 11.09
CA GLY A 137 0.56 -3.86 11.37
C GLY A 137 1.84 -3.18 11.86
N LEU A 138 2.51 -3.77 12.87
CA LEU A 138 3.78 -3.26 13.39
C LEU A 138 4.87 -3.14 12.30
N ILE A 139 5.01 -4.15 11.45
CA ILE A 139 6.02 -4.13 10.37
C ILE A 139 5.68 -3.06 9.33
N HIS A 140 4.41 -2.93 8.94
CA HIS A 140 3.98 -1.94 7.95
C HIS A 140 4.14 -0.51 8.47
N GLY A 141 3.79 -0.26 9.73
CA GLY A 141 3.96 1.05 10.36
C GLY A 141 5.43 1.48 10.41
N PHE A 142 6.32 0.52 10.68
CA PHE A 142 7.76 0.75 10.61
C PHE A 142 8.24 1.10 9.19
N GLY A 143 7.76 0.37 8.17
CA GLY A 143 8.04 0.64 6.74
C GLY A 143 7.73 2.06 6.33
N LEU A 144 6.52 2.49 6.66
CA LEU A 144 6.05 3.82 6.36
C LEU A 144 6.79 4.91 7.15
N SER A 145 7.20 4.64 8.39
CA SER A 145 7.86 5.65 9.24
C SER A 145 9.11 6.25 8.60
N THR A 146 9.88 5.43 7.88
CA THR A 146 11.11 5.89 7.21
C THR A 146 10.77 6.87 6.07
N ARG A 147 9.64 6.68 5.38
CA ARG A 147 9.16 7.58 4.32
C ARG A 147 8.49 8.82 4.91
N LEU A 148 7.69 8.66 5.96
CA LEU A 148 6.98 9.76 6.62
C LEU A 148 7.94 10.78 7.24
N GLN A 149 9.09 10.33 7.76
CA GLN A 149 10.18 11.20 8.26
C GLN A 149 10.79 12.13 7.19
N GLN A 150 10.52 11.91 5.90
CA GLN A 150 11.00 12.77 4.80
C GLN A 150 10.03 13.92 4.49
N LEU A 151 8.80 13.86 5.01
CA LEU A 151 7.79 14.87 4.82
C LEU A 151 7.97 16.00 5.85
N PRO A 152 7.53 17.23 5.53
CA PRO A 152 7.59 18.32 6.50
C PRO A 152 6.60 18.06 7.63
N LEU A 153 7.01 17.47 8.75
CA LEU A 153 6.13 17.09 9.87
C LEU A 153 5.80 18.23 10.85
N GLY A 154 6.07 19.47 10.47
CA GLY A 154 5.93 20.64 11.35
C GLY A 154 7.16 20.85 12.23
N ASN A 155 7.15 21.97 12.98
CA ASN A 155 8.33 22.45 13.71
C ASN A 155 8.32 22.05 15.20
N GLY A 156 7.31 21.30 15.64
CA GLY A 156 7.18 20.86 17.04
C GLY A 156 6.59 19.47 17.18
N ASP A 157 6.85 18.84 18.32
CA ASP A 157 6.45 17.46 18.61
C ASP A 157 4.94 17.24 18.54
N LEU A 158 4.15 18.23 18.97
CA LEU A 158 2.70 18.17 18.92
C LEU A 158 2.18 18.20 17.48
N ASP A 159 2.76 19.05 16.62
CA ASP A 159 2.39 19.13 15.20
C ASP A 159 2.73 17.83 14.48
N MET A 160 3.90 17.26 14.78
CA MET A 160 4.33 15.97 14.24
C MET A 160 3.36 14.86 14.65
N LEU A 161 3.01 14.77 15.94
CA LEU A 161 2.05 13.79 16.43
C LEU A 161 0.69 13.93 15.75
N LEU A 162 0.17 15.16 15.64
CA LEU A 162 -1.12 15.42 14.99
C LEU A 162 -1.11 15.03 13.51
N ARG A 163 -0.01 15.28 12.78
CA ARG A 163 0.14 14.87 11.38
C ARG A 163 0.22 13.36 11.23
N ILE A 164 0.94 12.66 12.12
CA ILE A 164 1.00 11.19 12.13
C ILE A 164 -0.39 10.60 12.43
N ILE A 165 -1.09 11.10 13.43
CA ILE A 165 -2.46 10.67 13.76
C ILE A 165 -3.39 10.93 12.59
N SER A 166 -3.32 12.12 11.99
CA SER A 166 -4.12 12.50 10.83
C SER A 166 -3.87 11.57 9.64
N PHE A 167 -2.60 11.22 9.39
CA PHE A 167 -2.24 10.23 8.38
C PHE A 167 -2.88 8.86 8.67
N ASN A 168 -2.78 8.36 9.91
CA ASN A 168 -3.36 7.06 10.29
C ASN A 168 -4.90 7.02 10.19
N ILE A 169 -5.58 8.13 10.52
CA ILE A 169 -7.02 8.26 10.28
C ILE A 169 -7.33 8.11 8.79
N GLY A 170 -6.53 8.75 7.93
CA GLY A 170 -6.59 8.57 6.48
C GLY A 170 -6.46 7.11 6.06
N VAL A 171 -5.42 6.42 6.56
CA VAL A 171 -5.17 5.00 6.27
C VAL A 171 -6.36 4.14 6.70
N GLU A 172 -6.86 4.32 7.92
CA GLU A 172 -8.00 3.55 8.43
C GLU A 172 -9.26 3.75 7.57
N LEU A 173 -9.56 4.99 7.17
CA LEU A 173 -10.67 5.30 6.26
C LEU A 173 -10.49 4.63 4.89
N GLY A 174 -9.27 4.68 4.33
CA GLY A 174 -8.94 4.00 3.07
C GLY A 174 -9.10 2.49 3.17
N GLN A 175 -8.63 1.88 4.26
CA GLN A 175 -8.76 0.44 4.53
C GLN A 175 -10.22 0.01 4.64
N ILE A 176 -11.02 0.73 5.41
CA ILE A 176 -12.44 0.45 5.58
C ILE A 176 -13.16 0.52 4.24
N LEU A 177 -12.90 1.58 3.45
CA LEU A 177 -13.52 1.74 2.13
C LEU A 177 -13.16 0.58 1.18
N ALA A 178 -11.86 0.25 1.09
CA ALA A 178 -11.38 -0.85 0.25
C ALA A 178 -11.99 -2.20 0.68
N LEU A 179 -12.03 -2.49 1.98
CA LEU A 179 -12.57 -3.75 2.49
C LEU A 179 -14.08 -3.88 2.30
N ILE A 180 -14.85 -2.80 2.47
CA ILE A 180 -16.29 -2.82 2.20
C ILE A 180 -16.52 -3.14 0.71
N ALA A 181 -15.80 -2.48 -0.19
CA ALA A 181 -15.90 -2.73 -1.62
C ALA A 181 -15.54 -4.19 -1.97
N MET A 182 -14.41 -4.68 -1.45
CA MET A 182 -13.99 -6.07 -1.65
C MET A 182 -14.99 -7.07 -1.05
N LEU A 183 -15.59 -6.78 0.11
CA LEU A 183 -16.55 -7.67 0.78
C LEU A 183 -17.83 -7.83 -0.03
N ILE A 184 -18.32 -6.73 -0.61
CA ILE A 184 -19.49 -6.75 -1.49
C ILE A 184 -19.20 -7.65 -2.70
N VAL A 185 -18.06 -7.47 -3.36
CA VAL A 185 -17.64 -8.30 -4.50
C VAL A 185 -17.53 -9.77 -4.10
N LEU A 186 -16.85 -10.06 -2.98
CA LEU A 186 -16.67 -11.43 -2.50
C LEU A 186 -18.00 -12.10 -2.13
N ASN A 187 -18.93 -11.37 -1.52
CA ASN A 187 -20.26 -11.89 -1.20
C ASN A 187 -21.10 -12.21 -2.44
N ILE A 188 -20.89 -11.51 -3.56
CA ILE A 188 -21.48 -11.87 -4.85
C ILE A 188 -20.83 -13.15 -5.38
N LEU A 189 -19.49 -13.22 -5.36
CA LEU A 189 -18.73 -14.39 -5.83
C LEU A 189 -19.01 -15.67 -5.01
N ARG A 190 -19.28 -15.53 -3.71
CA ARG A 190 -19.65 -16.64 -2.81
C ARG A 190 -20.93 -17.37 -3.22
N LYS A 191 -21.78 -16.75 -4.02
CA LYS A 191 -23.03 -17.37 -4.53
C LYS A 191 -22.80 -18.25 -5.77
N LEU A 192 -21.60 -18.25 -6.34
CA LEU A 192 -21.27 -19.06 -7.50
C LEU A 192 -20.87 -20.47 -7.07
N ASP A 193 -21.35 -21.50 -7.78
CA ASP A 193 -20.95 -22.90 -7.54
C ASP A 193 -19.44 -23.13 -7.71
N ALA A 194 -18.78 -22.26 -8.48
CA ALA A 194 -17.34 -22.29 -8.71
C ALA A 194 -16.52 -21.58 -7.61
N TYR A 195 -17.15 -21.02 -6.57
CA TYR A 195 -16.48 -20.19 -5.56
C TYR A 195 -15.27 -20.88 -4.91
N GLU A 196 -15.38 -22.16 -4.54
CA GLU A 196 -14.25 -22.88 -3.93
C GLU A 196 -13.05 -22.98 -4.85
N ARG A 197 -13.28 -23.26 -6.15
CA ARG A 197 -12.22 -23.33 -7.15
C ARG A 197 -11.61 -21.95 -7.40
N LEU A 198 -12.45 -20.92 -7.52
CA LEU A 198 -12.01 -19.55 -7.71
C LEU A 198 -11.20 -19.04 -6.52
N SER A 199 -11.65 -19.32 -5.30
CA SER A 199 -10.96 -18.98 -4.05
C SER A 199 -9.59 -19.65 -3.98
N LYS A 200 -9.49 -20.94 -4.30
CA LYS A 200 -8.19 -21.64 -4.36
C LYS A 200 -7.26 -20.99 -5.39
N VAL A 201 -7.72 -20.75 -6.61
CA VAL A 201 -6.92 -20.12 -7.66
C VAL A 201 -6.47 -18.71 -7.24
N ALA A 202 -7.37 -17.91 -6.67
CA ALA A 202 -7.07 -16.56 -6.19
C ALA A 202 -6.00 -16.56 -5.10
N ASN A 203 -6.04 -17.50 -4.15
CA ASN A 203 -5.02 -17.60 -3.10
C ASN A 203 -3.67 -18.11 -3.61
N HIS A 204 -3.64 -18.99 -4.62
CA HIS A 204 -2.38 -19.36 -5.29
C HIS A 204 -1.80 -18.18 -6.07
N ALA A 205 -2.63 -17.42 -6.77
CA ALA A 205 -2.22 -16.19 -7.43
C ALA A 205 -1.70 -15.15 -6.43
N LEU A 206 -2.34 -15.02 -5.27
CA LEU A 206 -1.90 -14.14 -4.19
C LEU A 206 -0.51 -14.52 -3.67
N MET A 207 -0.26 -15.81 -3.42
CA MET A 207 1.07 -16.29 -3.01
C MET A 207 2.11 -16.04 -4.11
N LEU A 208 1.77 -16.26 -5.38
CA LEU A 208 2.67 -16.00 -6.50
C LEU A 208 3.02 -14.50 -6.61
N LEU A 209 2.02 -13.62 -6.52
CA LEU A 209 2.21 -12.17 -6.53
C LEU A 209 3.07 -11.72 -5.34
N GLY A 210 2.79 -12.22 -4.14
CA GLY A 210 3.61 -11.96 -2.96
C GLY A 210 5.05 -12.43 -3.14
N PHE A 211 5.28 -13.59 -3.77
CA PHE A 211 6.62 -14.07 -4.07
C PHE A 211 7.34 -13.19 -5.11
N MET A 212 6.64 -12.75 -6.16
CA MET A 212 7.22 -11.81 -7.14
C MET A 212 7.57 -10.47 -6.50
N LEU A 213 6.71 -9.93 -5.63
CA LEU A 213 7.00 -8.73 -4.86
C LEU A 213 8.24 -8.93 -3.98
N LEU A 214 8.35 -10.04 -3.27
CA LEU A 214 9.52 -10.36 -2.47
C LEU A 214 10.81 -10.33 -3.31
N LEU A 215 10.80 -10.99 -4.48
CA LEU A 215 11.95 -11.00 -5.37
C LEU A 215 12.29 -9.61 -5.91
N MET A 216 11.27 -8.82 -6.27
CA MET A 216 11.44 -7.43 -6.73
C MET A 216 12.11 -6.58 -5.64
N GLN A 217 11.66 -6.72 -4.39
CA GLN A 217 12.21 -5.96 -3.26
C GLN A 217 13.64 -6.40 -2.93
N LEU A 218 13.94 -7.70 -2.90
CA LEU A 218 15.30 -8.21 -2.70
C LEU A 218 16.24 -7.80 -3.83
N HIS A 219 15.75 -7.79 -5.08
CA HIS A 219 16.51 -7.29 -6.22
C HIS A 219 16.83 -5.80 -6.05
N GLY A 220 15.84 -4.98 -5.70
CA GLY A 220 16.04 -3.56 -5.41
C GLY A 220 17.07 -3.34 -4.29
N TYR A 221 16.98 -4.11 -3.21
CA TYR A 221 17.95 -4.06 -2.11
C TYR A 221 19.40 -4.33 -2.56
N ILE A 222 19.61 -5.30 -3.45
CA ILE A 222 20.96 -5.65 -3.94
C ILE A 222 21.54 -4.56 -4.85
N HIS A 223 20.69 -3.81 -5.57
CA HIS A 223 21.13 -2.85 -6.59
C HIS A 223 21.20 -1.40 -6.10
N VAL A 224 20.51 -1.06 -5.00
CA VAL A 224 20.58 0.29 -4.44
C VAL A 224 21.77 0.41 -3.50
N LYS A 225 22.68 1.32 -3.84
CA LYS A 225 24.00 1.45 -3.19
C LYS A 225 24.05 2.53 -2.09
N ASN A 226 23.11 3.51 -2.10
CA ASN A 226 23.14 4.68 -1.23
C ASN A 226 21.80 4.95 -0.53
N GLN A 227 21.85 5.42 0.72
CA GLN A 227 20.66 5.68 1.53
C GLN A 227 19.89 6.96 1.18
N GLU A 228 20.43 7.79 0.29
CA GLU A 228 19.87 9.08 -0.08
C GLU A 228 18.94 9.01 -1.31
N GLU A 229 18.97 7.90 -2.06
CA GLU A 229 18.00 7.60 -3.14
C GLU A 229 16.66 7.08 -2.60
N PHE A 230 16.50 7.04 -1.28
CA PHE A 230 15.34 6.45 -0.60
C PHE A 230 14.10 7.36 -0.53
N GLY A 231 13.90 8.23 -1.52
CA GLY A 231 12.66 9.00 -1.67
C GLY A 231 11.46 8.08 -1.94
N PHE A 232 10.24 8.60 -1.74
CA PHE A 232 9.01 7.93 -2.20
C PHE A 232 9.20 7.43 -3.65
N ASN A 233 9.14 6.12 -3.87
CA ASN A 233 9.15 5.58 -5.22
C ASN A 233 7.95 6.18 -5.98
N ALA A 234 8.24 6.98 -7.00
CA ALA A 234 7.25 7.61 -7.86
C ALA A 234 6.40 6.56 -8.64
N ASP A 235 6.81 5.30 -8.62
CA ASP A 235 6.22 4.21 -9.38
C ASP A 235 4.89 3.69 -8.80
N GLU A 236 4.49 4.10 -7.58
CA GLU A 236 3.33 3.47 -6.92
C GLU A 236 1.98 4.17 -7.13
N HIS A 237 1.92 5.43 -7.62
CA HIS A 237 0.65 6.16 -7.66
C HIS A 237 0.30 6.71 -9.05
N SER A 238 -0.67 6.02 -9.66
CA SER A 238 -1.28 6.25 -10.96
C SER A 238 -1.73 7.69 -11.24
N HIS A 239 -1.29 8.19 -12.41
CA HIS A 239 -2.14 8.79 -13.43
C HIS A 239 -2.98 10.03 -13.08
N ILE A 240 -2.37 11.21 -12.90
CA ILE A 240 -3.10 12.49 -13.02
C ILE A 240 -2.31 13.57 -13.77
N HIS A 241 -1.38 13.27 -14.67
CA HIS A 241 -0.68 14.34 -15.40
C HIS A 241 -0.55 14.05 -16.90
N MET A 242 -1.70 14.04 -17.57
CA MET A 242 -1.77 14.34 -19.01
C MET A 242 -2.76 15.47 -19.36
N LYS A 243 -3.59 15.95 -18.43
CA LYS A 243 -4.56 17.02 -18.75
C LYS A 243 -4.10 18.46 -18.46
N MET A 244 -3.12 18.69 -17.59
CA MET A 244 -2.71 20.06 -17.25
C MET A 244 -1.54 20.61 -18.08
N GLU A 245 -0.69 19.75 -18.66
CA GLU A 245 0.42 20.22 -19.50
C GLU A 245 0.02 20.46 -20.95
N GLU A 246 -0.94 19.70 -21.50
CA GLU A 246 -1.57 20.07 -22.78
C GLU A 246 -2.34 21.39 -22.67
N GLU A 247 -3.01 21.65 -21.54
CA GLU A 247 -3.68 22.94 -21.30
C GLU A 247 -2.69 24.10 -21.16
N LYS A 248 -1.54 23.90 -20.49
CA LYS A 248 -0.51 24.95 -20.39
C LYS A 248 0.20 25.20 -21.73
N GLN A 249 0.60 24.15 -22.45
CA GLN A 249 1.26 24.31 -23.75
C GLN A 249 0.34 24.91 -24.81
N ASN A 250 -0.95 24.57 -24.84
CA ASN A 250 -1.90 25.22 -25.75
C ASN A 250 -2.20 26.67 -25.34
N LYS A 251 -2.22 27.00 -24.05
CA LYS A 251 -2.44 28.38 -23.59
C LYS A 251 -1.27 29.30 -23.95
N TYR A 252 -0.03 28.84 -23.81
CA TYR A 252 1.16 29.59 -24.25
C TYR A 252 1.27 29.71 -25.78
N LYS A 253 0.77 28.73 -26.55
CA LYS A 253 0.70 28.81 -28.01
C LYS A 253 -0.39 29.75 -28.51
N HIS A 254 -1.49 29.89 -27.77
CA HIS A 254 -2.58 30.79 -28.14
C HIS A 254 -2.20 32.27 -27.91
N ASP A 255 -1.55 32.56 -26.78
CA ASP A 255 -1.15 33.93 -26.40
C ASP A 255 0.03 34.48 -27.23
N SER A 256 0.83 33.61 -27.87
CA SER A 256 1.94 34.00 -28.75
C SER A 256 1.54 34.23 -30.20
N LEU A 257 0.31 33.91 -30.59
CA LEU A 257 -0.26 34.16 -31.93
C LEU A 257 -1.14 35.42 -31.99
N LEU A 258 -1.38 36.06 -30.83
CA LEU A 258 -2.23 37.25 -30.69
C LEU A 258 -1.42 38.54 -30.38
N ASN A 259 -0.09 38.47 -30.41
CA ASN A 259 0.84 39.61 -30.30
C ASN A 259 1.65 39.79 -31.58
#